data_AF-A0A258LXE3-F1
#
_entry.id   AF-A0A258LXE3-F1
#
_cell.length_a   1.000
_cell.length_b   1.000
_cell.length_c   1.000
_cell.angle_alpha   90.00
_cell.angle_beta   90.00
_cell.angle_gamma   90.00
#
_symmetry.space_group_name_H-M   'P 1'
#
loop_
_entity.id
_entity.type
_entity.pdbx_description
1 polymer ?
#
loop_
_entity_poly.entity_id
_entity_poly.type
_entity_poly.pdbx_seq_one_letter_code
_entity_poly.pdbx_strand_id
1 'polypeptide(L)'
;MVDEVKTGLVAPRRVSGLSELALEYDLILCDIWGVVHNGLKAFPAACEALRLARVNGASVVLVSNAPRPNGFIATMLDRLAVPAGTYDAIVTSG
;
A
#
# COMPACT_ATOMS: atom_id res chain seq x y z
N MET A 1 -33.67 -27.83 6.21
CA MET A 1 -33.21 -27.46 4.86
C MET A 1 -32.67 -26.05 4.99
N VAL A 2 -31.40 -25.95 5.37
CA VAL A 2 -30.73 -24.67 5.60
C VAL A 2 -29.92 -24.45 4.33
N ASP A 3 -30.34 -23.49 3.52
CA ASP A 3 -29.64 -23.16 2.27
C ASP A 3 -28.26 -22.62 2.61
N GLU A 4 -27.27 -23.41 2.27
CA GLU A 4 -25.85 -23.12 2.38
C GLU A 4 -25.54 -21.99 1.39
N VAL A 5 -25.47 -20.75 1.87
CA VAL A 5 -24.95 -19.62 1.08
C VAL A 5 -23.46 -19.87 0.88
N LYS A 6 -23.12 -20.69 -0.11
CA LYS A 6 -21.81 -20.67 -0.76
C LYS A 6 -21.77 -19.38 -1.56
N THR A 7 -21.39 -18.28 -0.91
CA THR A 7 -20.98 -17.06 -1.59
C THR A 7 -19.81 -17.46 -2.48
N GLY A 8 -20.09 -17.72 -3.75
CA GLY A 8 -19.06 -18.08 -4.72
C GLY A 8 -18.00 -17.01 -4.70
N LEU A 9 -16.74 -17.41 -4.55
CA LEU A 9 -15.61 -16.49 -4.68
C LEU A 9 -15.74 -15.76 -6.02
N VAL A 10 -16.13 -14.49 -5.97
CA VAL A 10 -16.14 -13.65 -7.16
C VAL A 10 -14.69 -13.27 -7.44
N ALA A 11 -14.23 -13.55 -8.66
CA ALA A 11 -12.89 -13.15 -9.06
C ALA A 11 -12.73 -11.63 -8.92
N PRO A 12 -11.61 -11.14 -8.38
CA PRO A 12 -11.38 -9.71 -8.28
C PRO A 12 -11.40 -9.08 -9.69
N ARG A 13 -11.95 -7.87 -9.80
CA ARG A 13 -11.89 -7.08 -11.03
C ARG A 13 -10.44 -6.95 -11.48
N ARG A 14 -10.15 -7.35 -12.71
CA ARG A 14 -8.84 -7.08 -13.33
C ARG A 14 -8.77 -5.60 -13.70
N VAL A 15 -7.69 -4.95 -13.28
CA VAL A 15 -7.37 -3.56 -13.60
C VAL A 15 -5.97 -3.50 -14.19
N SER A 16 -5.70 -2.50 -15.03
CA SER A 16 -4.36 -2.26 -15.58
C SER A 16 -3.38 -1.68 -14.56
N GLY A 17 -3.87 -1.09 -13.48
CA GLY A 17 -3.05 -0.57 -12.39
C GLY A 17 -3.87 0.22 -11.35
N LEU A 18 -3.16 0.73 -10.34
CA LEU A 18 -3.77 1.49 -9.23
C LEU A 18 -4.51 2.75 -9.71
N SER A 19 -4.07 3.38 -10.81
CA SER A 19 -4.69 4.59 -11.35
C SER A 19 -6.15 4.43 -11.77
N GLU A 20 -6.58 3.22 -12.13
CA GLU A 20 -7.99 2.94 -12.43
C GLU A 20 -8.89 2.99 -11.21
N LEU A 21 -8.33 2.83 -10.02
CA LEU A 21 -9.05 2.74 -8.75
C LEU A 21 -8.83 3.98 -7.89
N ALA A 22 -7.63 4.57 -7.92
CA ALA A 22 -7.19 5.59 -6.97
C ALA A 22 -8.08 6.84 -6.93
N LEU A 23 -8.73 7.22 -8.04
CA LEU A 23 -9.64 8.37 -8.09
C LEU A 23 -10.97 8.12 -7.37
N GLU A 24 -11.30 6.87 -7.06
CA GLU A 24 -12.54 6.48 -6.37
C GLU A 24 -12.37 6.45 -4.84
N TYR A 25 -11.15 6.66 -4.32
CA TYR A 25 -10.85 6.52 -2.89
C TYR A 25 -10.05 7.72 -2.36
N ASP A 26 -10.51 8.29 -1.25
CA ASP A 26 -9.81 9.36 -0.54
C ASP A 26 -8.60 8.85 0.27
N LEU A 27 -8.54 7.53 0.56
CA LEU A 27 -7.50 6.90 1.38
C LEU A 27 -7.07 5.55 0.81
N ILE A 28 -5.76 5.33 0.79
CA ILE A 28 -5.12 4.05 0.48
C ILE A 28 -4.36 3.55 1.71
N LEU A 29 -4.75 2.37 2.18
CA LEU A 29 -3.97 1.59 3.13
C LEU A 29 -3.09 0.62 2.35
N CYS A 30 -1.78 0.85 2.35
CA CYS A 30 -0.85 0.10 1.52
C CYS A 30 0.09 -0.73 2.39
N ASP A 31 0.21 -2.03 2.09
CA ASP A 31 1.25 -2.86 2.72
C ASP A 31 2.66 -2.41 2.28
N ILE A 32 3.68 -2.85 3.03
CA ILE A 32 5.07 -2.47 2.80
C ILE A 32 5.87 -3.62 2.18
N TRP A 33 5.98 -4.76 2.88
CA TRP A 33 6.87 -5.83 2.47
C TRP A 33 6.25 -6.65 1.33
N GLY A 34 6.91 -6.70 0.19
CA GLY A 34 6.38 -7.32 -1.02
C GLY A 34 5.52 -6.37 -1.89
N VAL A 35 5.22 -5.15 -1.40
CA VAL A 35 4.43 -4.15 -2.14
C VAL A 35 5.24 -2.90 -2.44
N VAL A 36 5.89 -2.30 -1.44
CA VAL A 36 6.77 -1.13 -1.60
C VAL A 36 8.23 -1.55 -1.78
N HIS A 37 8.65 -2.64 -1.13
CA HIS A 37 10.02 -3.14 -1.22
C HIS A 37 10.12 -4.64 -0.92
N ASN A 38 11.30 -5.23 -1.16
CA ASN A 38 11.62 -6.61 -0.77
C ASN A 38 12.67 -6.72 0.33
N GLY A 39 13.01 -5.62 1.00
CA GLY A 39 14.03 -5.58 2.06
C GLY A 39 15.46 -5.39 1.55
N LEU A 40 15.67 -5.49 0.23
CA LEU A 40 16.94 -5.16 -0.43
C LEU A 40 16.85 -3.86 -1.23
N LYS A 41 15.71 -3.59 -1.86
CA LYS A 41 15.45 -2.38 -2.64
C LYS A 41 13.96 -2.01 -2.66
N ALA A 42 13.68 -0.72 -2.85
CA ALA A 42 12.35 -0.23 -3.20
C ALA A 42 11.89 -0.72 -4.57
N PHE A 43 10.58 -0.75 -4.79
CA PHE A 43 9.94 -1.00 -6.07
C PHE A 43 9.49 0.34 -6.69
N PRO A 44 10.19 0.86 -7.71
CA PRO A 44 9.94 2.21 -8.23
C PRO A 44 8.52 2.40 -8.77
N ALA A 45 7.97 1.39 -9.47
CA ALA A 45 6.63 1.48 -10.03
C ALA A 45 5.54 1.59 -8.95
N ALA A 46 5.69 0.87 -7.83
CA ALA A 46 4.76 0.97 -6.70
C ALA A 46 4.87 2.35 -6.02
N CYS A 47 6.10 2.82 -5.79
CA CYS A 47 6.34 4.14 -5.20
C CYS A 47 5.74 5.27 -6.05
N GLU A 48 5.88 5.18 -7.37
CA GLU A 48 5.32 6.16 -8.31
C GLU A 48 3.79 6.10 -8.36
N ALA A 49 3.19 4.91 -8.33
CA ALA A 49 1.74 4.76 -8.30
C ALA A 49 1.12 5.41 -7.04
N LEU A 50 1.73 5.19 -5.87
CA LEU A 50 1.31 5.82 -4.62
C LEU A 50 1.53 7.34 -4.63
N ARG A 51 2.67 7.80 -5.17
CA ARG A 51 2.95 9.23 -5.33
C ARG A 51 1.90 9.90 -6.22
N LEU A 52 1.52 9.27 -7.34
CA LEU A 52 0.48 9.78 -8.24
C LEU A 52 -0.90 9.80 -7.57
N ALA A 53 -1.24 8.78 -6.79
CA ALA A 53 -2.47 8.78 -6.00
C ALA A 53 -2.52 9.98 -5.05
N ARG A 54 -1.41 10.30 -4.39
CA ARG A 54 -1.27 11.50 -3.53
C ARG A 54 -1.41 12.80 -4.29
N VAL A 55 -0.76 12.92 -5.45
CA VAL A 55 -0.92 14.10 -6.32
C VAL A 55 -2.38 14.30 -6.75
N ASN A 56 -3.14 13.22 -6.90
CA ASN A 56 -4.55 13.24 -7.25
C ASN A 56 -5.49 13.38 -6.04
N GLY A 57 -4.97 13.63 -4.83
CA GLY A 57 -5.75 13.98 -3.65
C GLY A 57 -6.00 12.86 -2.65
N ALA A 58 -5.59 11.62 -2.95
CA ALA A 58 -5.72 10.51 -1.99
C ALA A 58 -4.64 10.59 -0.90
N SER A 59 -5.00 10.29 0.34
CA SER A 59 -4.01 10.03 1.40
C SER A 59 -3.45 8.62 1.28
N VAL A 60 -2.15 8.43 1.49
CA VAL A 60 -1.52 7.11 1.49
C VAL A 60 -0.91 6.81 2.85
N VAL A 61 -1.44 5.80 3.53
CA VAL A 61 -0.91 5.31 4.81
C VAL A 61 -0.30 3.94 4.58
N LEU A 62 0.98 3.81 4.89
CA LEU A 62 1.64 2.51 4.88
C LEU A 62 1.29 1.76 6.16
N VAL A 63 0.84 0.52 6.04
CA VAL A 63 0.45 -0.34 7.16
C VAL A 63 1.34 -1.57 7.15
N SER A 64 1.98 -1.88 8.28
CA SER A 64 2.87 -3.04 8.38
C SER A 64 2.59 -3.88 9.61
N ASN A 65 2.64 -5.20 9.41
CA ASN A 65 2.63 -6.17 10.51
C ASN A 65 3.99 -6.28 11.23
N ALA A 66 4.99 -5.47 10.86
CA ALA A 66 6.27 -5.46 11.55
C ALA A 66 6.08 -5.04 13.03
N PRO A 67 6.65 -5.79 14.00
CA PRO A 67 6.54 -5.49 15.43
C PRO A 67 7.53 -4.39 15.85
N ARG A 68 7.83 -3.46 14.94
CA ARG A 68 8.79 -2.38 15.12
C ARG A 68 8.02 -1.06 15.05
N PRO A 69 8.35 -0.07 15.89
CA PRO A 69 7.71 1.24 15.83
C PRO A 69 7.87 1.89 14.46
N ASN A 70 6.89 2.72 14.09
CA ASN A 70 6.86 3.43 12.81
C ASN A 70 8.16 4.17 12.45
N GLY A 71 8.86 4.81 13.40
CA GLY A 71 10.12 5.52 13.14
C GLY A 71 11.27 4.61 12.69
N PHE A 72 11.29 3.35 13.16
CA PHE A 72 12.23 2.35 12.67
C PHE A 72 11.94 2.01 11.20
N ILE A 73 10.66 1.82 10.87
CA ILE A 73 10.23 1.54 9.49
C ILE A 73 10.53 2.72 8.58
N ALA A 74 10.26 3.96 8.99
CA ALA A 74 10.61 5.16 8.20
C ALA A 74 12.10 5.20 7.86
N THR A 75 12.97 5.01 8.86
CA THR A 75 14.44 4.98 8.66
C THR A 75 14.87 3.85 7.71
N MET A 76 14.19 2.70 7.76
CA MET A 76 14.45 1.59 6.85
C MET A 76 14.05 1.94 5.41
N LEU A 77 12.89 2.56 5.21
CA LEU A 77 12.42 2.98 3.88
C LEU A 77 13.37 4.01 3.26
N ASP A 78 13.90 4.95 4.05
CA ASP A 78 14.90 5.91 3.60
C ASP A 78 16.18 5.22 3.12
N ARG A 79 16.68 4.23 3.87
CA ARG A 79 17.87 3.44 3.49
C ARG A 79 17.65 2.62 2.22
N LEU A 80 16.42 2.18 1.97
CA LEU A 80 16.04 1.46 0.75
C LEU A 80 15.75 2.41 -0.43
N ALA A 81 15.97 3.71 -0.26
CA ALA A 81 15.74 4.76 -1.24
C ALA A 81 14.28 4.82 -1.74
N VAL A 82 13.31 4.61 -0.84
CA VAL A 82 11.90 4.92 -1.13
C VAL A 82 11.78 6.43 -1.34
N PRO A 83 11.28 6.90 -2.50
CA PRO A 83 11.20 8.33 -2.80
C PRO A 83 10.34 9.11 -1.80
N ALA A 84 10.75 10.36 -1.53
CA ALA A 84 9.91 11.29 -0.80
C ALA A 84 8.56 11.49 -1.52
N GLY A 85 7.49 11.62 -0.74
CA GLY A 85 6.14 11.79 -1.27
C GLY A 85 5.46 10.50 -1.73
N THR A 86 6.02 9.32 -1.45
CA THR A 86 5.33 8.04 -1.65
C THR A 86 4.18 7.81 -0.66
N TYR A 87 4.26 8.34 0.56
CA TYR A 87 3.25 8.14 1.62
C TYR A 87 3.13 9.35 2.54
N ASP A 88 2.04 9.42 3.31
CA ASP A 88 1.74 10.46 4.29
C ASP A 88 2.02 10.00 5.73
N ALA A 89 1.80 8.72 6.04
CA ALA A 89 2.03 8.16 7.37
C ALA A 89 2.38 6.67 7.33
N ILE A 90 2.90 6.17 8.46
CA ILE A 90 3.19 4.74 8.69
C ILE A 90 2.50 4.31 9.98
N VAL A 91 1.79 3.19 9.91
CA VAL A 91 1.19 2.48 11.06
C VAL A 91 1.77 1.08 11.14
N THR A 92 2.18 0.67 12.33
CA THR A 92 2.82 -0.61 12.61
C THR A 92 2.02 -1.40 13.65
N SER A 93 2.17 -2.72 13.68
CA SER A 93 1.53 -3.58 14.69
C SER A 93 2.20 -3.49 16.07
N GLY A 94 3.46 -3.04 16.12
CA GLY A 94 4.21 -2.78 17.34
C GLY A 94 4.61 -1.32 17.51
#